data_AF-A0A2J8NNK4-F1
#
_entry.id   AF-A0A2J8NNK4-F1
#
_cell.length_a   1.000
_cell.length_b   1.000
_cell.length_c   1.000
_cell.angle_alpha   90.00
_cell.angle_beta   90.00
_cell.angle_gamma   90.00
#
_symmetry.space_group_name_H-M   'P 1'
#
loop_
_entity.id
_entity.type
_entity.pdbx_description
1 polymer ?
#
loop_
_entity_poly.entity_id
_entity_poly.type
_entity_poly.pdbx_seq_one_letter_code
_entity_poly.pdbx_strand_id
1 'polypeptide(L)'
;MELSCSEAPLYGQMTVYAKFDKNVYLPEDAEFYFTYDGSHQRHVMIAERIEDNVLQSSVPGHGLQETVTVSVCLCSEGYSPVT
;
A
#
# COMPACT_ATOMS: atom_id res chain seq x y z
N MET A 1 2.06 3.60 -10.63
CA MET A 1 1.26 3.99 -9.45
C MET A 1 1.70 5.38 -9.04
N GLU A 2 0.73 6.25 -8.78
CA GLU A 2 0.96 7.60 -8.26
C GLU A 2 0.37 7.69 -6.85
N LEU A 3 1.16 8.15 -5.88
CA LEU A 3 0.71 8.38 -4.51
C LEU A 3 0.18 9.80 -4.35
N SER A 4 -0.86 9.98 -3.55
CA SER A 4 -1.40 11.31 -3.22
C SER A 4 -0.45 12.20 -2.41
N CYS A 5 0.60 11.62 -1.82
CA CYS A 5 1.58 12.33 -1.02
C CYS A 5 2.97 11.69 -1.17
N SER A 6 4.01 12.52 -1.09
CA SER A 6 5.41 12.10 -1.05
C SER A 6 6.04 12.20 0.34
N GLU A 7 5.34 12.82 1.29
CA GLU A 7 5.78 13.02 2.67
C GLU A 7 4.63 12.67 3.62
N ALA A 8 4.98 12.14 4.79
CA ALA A 8 4.04 11.79 5.84
C ALA A 8 4.65 12.15 7.20
N PRO A 9 3.82 12.45 8.21
CA PRO A 9 4.32 12.76 9.53
C PRO A 9 4.95 11.53 10.18
N LEU A 10 6.01 11.74 10.96
CA LEU A 10 6.71 10.67 11.69
C LEU A 10 5.78 9.94 12.67
N TYR A 11 4.86 10.70 13.27
CA TYR A 11 3.84 10.24 14.20
C TYR A 11 2.49 10.83 13.79
N GLY A 12 1.43 10.04 13.90
CA GLY A 12 0.09 10.40 13.47
C GLY A 12 -0.37 9.53 12.31
N GLN A 13 -1.69 9.45 12.12
CA GLN A 13 -2.29 8.73 11.00
C GLN A 13 -2.57 9.71 9.86
N MET A 14 -2.09 9.35 8.67
CA MET A 14 -2.40 10.04 7.41
C MET A 14 -2.94 9.01 6.43
N THR A 15 -4.04 9.32 5.74
CA THR A 15 -4.51 8.49 4.64
C THR A 15 -3.71 8.82 3.38
N VAL A 16 -3.22 7.79 2.71
CA VAL A 16 -2.58 7.88 1.39
C VAL A 16 -3.42 7.14 0.36
N TYR A 17 -3.52 7.73 -0.83
CA TYR A 17 -4.19 7.13 -1.98
C TYR A 17 -3.14 6.72 -3.00
N ALA A 18 -3.31 5.53 -3.56
CA ALA A 18 -2.56 5.06 -4.72
C ALA A 18 -3.47 4.99 -5.92
N LYS A 19 -3.18 5.80 -6.93
CA LYS A 19 -3.86 5.76 -8.23
C LYS A 19 -3.04 4.96 -9.22
N PHE A 20 -3.68 4.00 -9.85
CA PHE A 20 -3.11 3.19 -10.92
C PHE A 20 -3.56 3.74 -12.27
N ASP A 21 -2.76 3.52 -13.31
CA ASP A 21 -3.17 3.83 -14.67
C ASP A 21 -4.43 3.04 -15.05
N LYS A 22 -5.28 3.61 -15.90
CA LYS A 22 -6.58 3.02 -16.27
C LYS A 22 -6.47 1.66 -16.97
N ASN A 23 -5.29 1.31 -17.49
CA ASN A 23 -4.99 0.03 -18.12
C ASN A 23 -4.48 -1.03 -17.14
N VAL A 24 -4.29 -0.69 -15.86
CA VAL A 24 -3.95 -1.64 -14.80
C VAL A 24 -5.23 -2.22 -14.22
N TYR A 25 -5.37 -3.54 -14.31
CA TYR A 25 -6.49 -4.26 -13.72
C TYR A 25 -6.19 -4.61 -12.26
N LEU A 26 -7.06 -4.20 -11.35
CA LEU A 26 -7.08 -4.63 -9.95
C LEU A 26 -8.17 -5.70 -9.78
N PRO A 27 -7.83 -6.95 -9.42
CA PRO A 27 -8.84 -7.99 -9.19
C PRO A 27 -9.85 -7.58 -8.11
N GLU A 28 -11.13 -7.91 -8.31
CA GLU A 28 -12.22 -7.61 -7.36
C GLU A 28 -12.19 -8.52 -6.13
N ASP A 29 -11.66 -9.72 -6.29
CA ASP A 29 -11.57 -10.81 -5.31
C ASP A 29 -10.19 -10.91 -4.64
N ALA A 30 -9.36 -9.87 -4.74
CA ALA A 30 -8.05 -9.81 -4.10
C ALA A 30 -8.04 -8.86 -2.89
N GLU A 31 -7.31 -9.26 -1.85
CA GLU A 31 -6.90 -8.38 -0.78
C GLU A 31 -5.65 -7.61 -1.20
N PHE A 32 -5.64 -6.30 -0.97
CA PHE A 32 -4.49 -5.47 -1.29
C PHE A 32 -3.77 -5.02 -0.02
N TYR A 33 -2.46 -4.85 -0.15
CA TYR A 33 -1.59 -4.42 0.93
C TYR A 33 -0.60 -3.39 0.44
N PHE A 34 -0.40 -2.32 1.21
CA PHE A 34 0.73 -1.41 1.03
C PHE A 34 1.88 -1.89 1.90
N THR A 35 3.06 -2.04 1.29
CA THR A 35 4.31 -2.24 2.01
C THR A 35 5.06 -0.93 2.09
N TYR A 36 5.42 -0.52 3.29
CA TYR A 36 6.25 0.65 3.56
C TYR A 36 7.62 0.14 3.98
N ASP A 37 8.56 0.10 3.04
CA ASP A 37 9.91 -0.44 3.26
C ASP A 37 10.90 0.70 3.50
N GLY A 38 11.18 0.96 4.78
CA GLY A 38 12.26 1.85 5.24
C GLY A 38 13.55 1.07 5.45
N SER A 39 14.63 1.79 5.80
CA SER A 39 15.92 1.14 6.09
C SER A 39 15.95 0.44 7.45
N HIS A 40 15.10 0.83 8.40
CA HIS A 40 15.04 0.24 9.74
C HIS A 40 13.75 -0.53 10.01
N GLN A 41 12.65 -0.14 9.37
CA GLN A 41 11.34 -0.70 9.64
C GLN A 41 10.58 -0.98 8.35
N ARG A 42 9.88 -2.12 8.34
CA ARG A 42 8.93 -2.47 7.30
C ARG A 42 7.54 -2.59 7.90
N HIS A 43 6.56 -1.96 7.26
CA HIS A 43 5.16 -2.13 7.61
C HIS A 43 4.38 -2.75 6.45
N VAL A 44 3.39 -3.55 6.79
CA VAL A 44 2.39 -4.07 5.86
C VAL A 44 1.04 -3.62 6.36
N MET A 45 0.35 -2.83 5.55
CA MET A 45 -0.96 -2.26 5.89
C MET A 45 -1.98 -2.74 4.87
N ILE A 46 -3.18 -3.08 5.32
CA ILE A 46 -4.30 -3.35 4.42
C ILE A 46 -4.55 -2.10 3.57
N ALA A 47 -4.83 -2.31 2.28
CA ALA A 47 -5.22 -1.29 1.34
C ALA A 47 -6.64 -1.57 0.84
N GLU A 48 -7.53 -0.62 1.04
CA GLU A 48 -8.93 -0.73 0.63
C GLU A 48 -9.10 -0.17 -0.78
N ARG A 49 -9.86 -0.89 -1.61
CA ARG A 49 -10.27 -0.37 -2.92
C ARG A 49 -11.45 0.59 -2.74
N ILE A 50 -11.28 1.82 -3.23
CA ILE A 50 -12.33 2.85 -3.19
C ILE A 50 -12.88 3.21 -4.57
N GLU A 51 -12.10 2.94 -5.62
CA GLU A 51 -12.50 3.05 -7.03
C GLU A 51 -11.80 1.94 -7.82
N ASP A 52 -12.13 1.80 -9.11
CA ASP A 52 -11.59 0.72 -9.95
C ASP A 52 -10.07 0.65 -10.01
N ASN A 53 -9.42 1.81 -9.95
CA ASN A 53 -7.98 1.96 -10.06
C ASN A 53 -7.41 2.77 -8.89
N VAL A 54 -8.12 2.85 -7.76
CA VAL A 54 -7.69 3.63 -6.58
C VAL A 54 -7.77 2.78 -5.32
N LEU A 55 -6.63 2.66 -4.64
CA LEU A 55 -6.50 2.05 -3.33
C LEU A 55 -6.22 3.14 -2.28
N GLN A 56 -6.68 2.94 -1.04
CA GLN A 56 -6.33 3.79 0.10
C GLN A 56 -5.73 2.96 1.24
N SER A 57 -4.83 3.55 2.02
CA SER A 57 -4.31 2.95 3.25
C SER A 57 -3.90 4.05 4.23
N SER A 58 -3.79 3.71 5.52
CA SER A 58 -3.20 4.59 6.53
C SER A 58 -1.69 4.44 6.57
N VAL A 59 -0.95 5.54 6.50
CA VAL A 59 0.50 5.55 6.73
C VAL A 59 0.76 5.22 8.20
N PRO A 60 1.58 4.20 8.51
CA PRO A 60 1.92 3.85 9.88
C PRO A 60 2.92 4.85 10.48
N GLY A 61 2.93 4.99 11.80
CA GLY A 61 4.00 5.73 12.48
C GLY A 61 5.34 5.01 12.31
N HIS A 62 6.39 5.76 11.98
CA HIS A 62 7.63 5.18 11.41
C HIS A 62 8.87 5.28 12.32
N GLY A 63 8.74 5.89 13.50
CA GLY A 63 9.77 5.87 14.57
C GLY A 63 11.06 6.67 14.30
N LEU A 64 11.52 6.73 13.06
CA LEU A 64 12.62 7.54 12.55
C LEU A 64 12.22 8.19 11.21
N GLN A 65 12.73 9.41 10.94
CA GLN A 65 12.57 10.03 9.63
C GLN A 65 13.50 9.35 8.62
N GLU A 66 12.92 8.74 7.58
CA GLU A 66 13.68 8.09 6.51
C GLU A 66 12.93 8.11 5.18
N THR A 67 13.65 7.79 4.09
CA THR A 67 13.02 7.53 2.79
C THR A 67 12.44 6.12 2.80
N VAL A 68 11.17 6.02 2.42
CA VAL A 68 10.42 4.76 2.42
C VAL A 68 10.01 4.43 0.99
N THR A 69 10.22 3.18 0.58
CA THR A 69 9.67 2.67 -0.67
C THR A 69 8.28 2.13 -0.40
N VAL A 70 7.26 2.65 -1.09
CA VAL A 70 5.90 2.14 -1.00
C VAL A 70 5.63 1.23 -2.19
N SER A 71 5.28 -0.03 -1.93
CA SER A 71 4.84 -0.98 -2.95
C SER A 71 3.43 -1.50 -2.65
N VAL A 72 2.78 -2.08 -3.65
CA VAL A 72 1.48 -2.72 -3.49
C VAL A 72 1.62 -4.20 -3.80
N CYS A 73 1.09 -5.03 -2.91
CA CYS A 73 0.98 -6.47 -3.09
C CYS A 73 -0.50 -6.85 -3.04
N LEU A 74 -0.84 -7.96 -3.71
CA LEU A 74 -2.18 -8.52 -3.66
C LEU A 74 -2.13 -9.98 -3.28
N CYS A 75 -3.15 -10.44 -2.56
CA CYS A 75 -3.38 -11.84 -2.23
C CYS A 75 -4.76 -12.23 -2.77
N SER A 76 -4.82 -13.25 -3.61
CA SER A 76 -6.06 -13.80 -4.16
C SER A 76 -6.18 -15.28 -3.76
N GLU A 77 -7.39 -15.73 -3.43
CA GLU A 77 -7.66 -17.16 -3.22
C GLU A 77 -7.36 -17.92 -4.53
N GLY A 78 -6.33 -18.77 -4.53
CA GLY A 78 -5.99 -19.57 -5.71
C GLY A 78 -4.53 -19.97 -5.89
N TYR A 79 -3.61 -19.49 -5.05
CA TYR A 79 -2.20 -19.88 -5.16
C TYR A 79 -1.55 -20.14 -3.80
N SER A 80 -1.62 -21.39 -3.34
CA SER A 80 -0.67 -21.92 -2.35
C SER A 80 0.43 -22.67 -3.09
N PRO A 81 1.69 -22.17 -3.12
CA PRO A 81 2.82 -22.92 -3.67
C PRO A 81 3.27 -24.07 -2.74
N VAL A 82 2.68 -24.18 -1.54
CA VAL A 82 2.97 -25.25 -0.60
C VAL A 82 1.84 -26.27 -0.70
N THR A 83 2.12 -27.36 -1.41
CA THR A 83 1.41 -28.65 -1.34
C THR A 83 2.02 -29.54 -0.28
#